data_AF-A0A3D3JL19-F1
#
_entry.id   AF-A0A3D3JL19-F1
#
_cell.length_a   1.000
_cell.length_b   1.000
_cell.length_c   1.000
_cell.angle_alpha   90.00
_cell.angle_beta   90.00
_cell.angle_gamma   90.00
#
_symmetry.space_group_name_H-M   'P 1'
#
loop_
_entity.id
_entity.type
_entity.pdbx_description
1 polymer ?
#
loop_
_entity_poly.entity_id
_entity_poly.type
_entity_poly.pdbx_seq_one_letter_code
_entity_poly.pdbx_strand_id
1 'polypeptide(L)'
;AEPAKWHAVGHKIWNYGNPQGGVEDPELYRRNYGLLLWRVNYDGGGPWAWQSSAAGGMWNDFNDERRAVAVTYPAAERPIDTIAWEGLREAVDDVRYGTTLKLAIAAAKEADDEGRRKLAVAADRFLAEFDVTGDLDAIRRRIIEYILQLRDLEGAG
;
A
#
# COMPACT_ATOMS: atom_id res chain seq x y z
N ALA A 1 -10.72 -5.69 -17.32
CA ALA A 1 -10.51 -4.34 -16.73
C ALA A 1 -9.46 -3.60 -17.55
N GLU A 2 -9.46 -2.26 -17.55
CA GLU A 2 -8.51 -1.44 -18.32
C GLU A 2 -7.03 -1.79 -18.05
N PRO A 3 -6.57 -2.02 -16.80
CA PRO A 3 -5.17 -2.38 -16.51
C PRO A 3 -4.67 -3.62 -17.27
N ALA A 4 -5.54 -4.63 -17.45
CA ALA A 4 -5.18 -5.86 -18.15
C ALA A 4 -4.78 -5.63 -19.61
N LYS A 5 -5.31 -4.59 -20.28
CA LYS A 5 -4.94 -4.26 -21.67
C LYS A 5 -3.49 -3.77 -21.76
N TRP A 6 -3.06 -2.94 -20.81
CA TRP A 6 -1.70 -2.42 -20.73
C TRP A 6 -0.70 -3.51 -20.36
N HIS A 7 -1.06 -4.36 -19.39
CA HIS A 7 -0.23 -5.49 -19.00
C HIS A 7 -0.09 -6.54 -20.10
N ALA A 8 -1.13 -6.77 -20.91
CA ALA A 8 -1.08 -7.72 -22.03
C ALA A 8 -0.03 -7.36 -23.11
N VAL A 9 0.42 -6.11 -23.17
CA VAL A 9 1.48 -5.63 -24.06
C VAL A 9 2.78 -5.29 -23.31
N GLY A 10 2.91 -5.72 -22.05
CA GLY A 10 4.13 -5.57 -21.25
C GLY A 10 4.37 -4.17 -20.68
N HIS A 11 3.36 -3.29 -20.65
CA HIS A 11 3.47 -1.95 -20.07
C HIS A 11 3.10 -1.93 -18.58
N LYS A 12 3.76 -1.05 -17.83
CA LYS A 12 3.45 -0.77 -16.41
C LYS A 12 2.59 0.49 -16.29
N ILE A 13 1.78 0.55 -15.24
CA ILE A 13 0.85 1.65 -14.95
C ILE A 13 1.27 2.33 -13.66
N TRP A 14 1.42 3.66 -13.72
CA TRP A 14 1.83 4.50 -12.59
C TRP A 14 0.76 5.53 -12.24
N ASN A 15 0.42 5.64 -10.97
CA ASN A 15 -0.45 6.70 -10.48
C ASN A 15 0.37 7.85 -9.87
N TYR A 16 0.15 9.07 -10.36
CA TYR A 16 0.94 10.23 -9.98
C TYR A 16 0.10 11.28 -9.25
N GLY A 17 0.60 11.74 -8.09
CA GLY A 17 0.06 12.92 -7.40
C GLY A 17 -1.33 12.75 -6.79
N ASN A 18 -1.64 11.58 -6.24
CA ASN A 18 -2.93 11.29 -5.61
C ASN A 18 -2.79 10.77 -4.16
N PRO A 19 -2.53 11.63 -3.17
CA PRO A 19 -2.39 13.07 -3.28
C PRO A 19 -0.96 13.48 -3.65
N GLN A 20 -0.82 14.74 -4.04
CA GLN A 20 0.48 15.39 -4.19
C GLN A 20 1.05 15.77 -2.82
N GLY A 21 2.38 15.90 -2.73
CA GLY A 21 3.09 16.44 -1.56
C GLY A 21 2.51 17.79 -1.11
N GLY A 22 2.62 18.06 0.19
CA GLY A 22 2.01 19.23 0.85
C GLY A 22 0.68 18.91 1.54
N VAL A 23 0.02 17.80 1.19
CA VAL A 23 -1.09 17.25 2.00
C VAL A 23 -0.50 16.45 3.16
N GLU A 24 -0.95 16.72 4.39
CA GLU A 24 -0.53 16.01 5.61
C GLU A 24 -1.66 15.16 6.16
N ASP A 25 -1.90 14.04 5.47
CA ASP A 25 -2.90 13.05 5.84
C ASP A 25 -2.31 11.64 5.64
N PRO A 26 -1.78 10.99 6.69
CA PRO A 26 -1.14 9.68 6.56
C PRO A 26 -2.07 8.62 5.96
N GLU A 27 -3.35 8.65 6.32
CA GLU A 27 -4.31 7.63 5.87
C GLU A 27 -4.58 7.76 4.37
N LEU A 28 -4.68 8.99 3.86
CA LEU A 28 -4.88 9.24 2.45
C LEU A 28 -3.71 8.73 1.60
N TYR A 29 -2.46 8.95 2.01
CA TYR A 29 -1.30 8.40 1.30
C TYR A 29 -1.26 6.88 1.39
N ARG A 30 -1.50 6.33 2.59
CA ARG A 30 -1.52 4.87 2.82
C ARG A 30 -2.55 4.17 1.93
N ARG A 31 -3.77 4.73 1.87
CA ARG A 31 -4.86 4.19 1.07
C ARG A 31 -4.55 4.26 -0.42
N ASN A 32 -4.20 5.46 -0.89
CA ASN A 32 -4.12 5.73 -2.32
C ASN A 32 -2.88 5.17 -2.99
N TYR A 33 -1.76 5.00 -2.28
CA TYR A 33 -0.54 4.40 -2.83
C TYR A 33 -0.35 2.93 -2.43
N GLY A 34 -1.23 2.40 -1.58
CA GLY A 34 -1.19 1.03 -1.10
C GLY A 34 -2.28 0.14 -1.71
N LEU A 35 -3.22 -0.30 -0.88
CA LEU A 35 -4.24 -1.29 -1.26
C LEU A 35 -5.16 -0.83 -2.39
N LEU A 36 -5.38 0.48 -2.59
CA LEU A 36 -6.18 0.96 -3.72
C LEU A 36 -5.54 0.58 -5.05
N LEU A 37 -4.29 0.98 -5.29
CA LEU A 37 -3.55 0.66 -6.52
C LEU A 37 -3.39 -0.84 -6.71
N TRP A 38 -3.05 -1.54 -5.63
CA TRP A 38 -2.90 -2.99 -5.68
C TRP A 38 -4.18 -3.71 -6.07
N ARG A 39 -5.34 -3.28 -5.56
CA ARG A 39 -6.64 -3.86 -5.90
C ARG A 39 -7.02 -3.61 -7.35
N VAL A 40 -6.70 -2.43 -7.88
CA VAL A 40 -6.96 -2.08 -9.29
C VAL A 40 -5.82 -2.50 -10.22
N ASN A 41 -4.87 -3.32 -9.76
CA ASN A 41 -3.78 -3.86 -10.57
C ASN A 41 -2.92 -2.76 -11.23
N TYR A 42 -2.54 -1.75 -10.46
CA TYR A 42 -1.52 -0.76 -10.84
C TYR A 42 -0.15 -1.21 -10.30
N ASP A 43 0.93 -0.77 -10.96
CA ASP A 43 2.30 -1.21 -10.67
C ASP A 43 3.04 -0.28 -9.70
N GLY A 44 2.46 0.88 -9.39
CA GLY A 44 2.98 1.79 -8.40
C GLY A 44 2.37 3.18 -8.48
N GLY A 45 2.84 4.04 -7.60
CA GLY A 45 2.49 5.44 -7.61
C GLY A 45 3.35 6.25 -6.65
N GLY A 46 3.25 7.57 -6.77
CA GLY A 46 3.88 8.46 -5.81
C GLY A 46 3.63 9.93 -6.09
N PRO A 47 3.94 10.79 -5.11
CA PRO A 47 3.92 12.23 -5.29
C PRO A 47 5.10 12.70 -6.17
N TRP A 48 5.06 13.95 -6.61
CA TRP A 48 6.16 14.63 -7.32
C TRP A 48 7.57 14.33 -6.76
N ALA A 49 7.78 14.53 -5.46
CA ALA A 49 9.11 14.34 -4.89
C ALA A 49 9.10 13.90 -3.44
N TRP A 50 10.16 13.18 -3.13
CA TRP A 50 10.66 12.88 -1.80
C TRP A 50 10.97 14.16 -1.01
N GLN A 51 11.74 15.05 -1.63
CA GLN A 51 12.17 16.36 -1.13
C GLN A 51 12.21 17.33 -2.30
N SER A 52 11.77 18.57 -2.09
CA SER A 52 11.76 19.60 -3.13
C SER A 52 11.88 20.99 -2.54
N SER A 53 12.89 21.76 -2.96
CA SER A 53 13.00 23.18 -2.63
C SER A 53 12.14 24.08 -3.53
N ALA A 54 11.30 23.49 -4.39
CA ALA A 54 10.33 24.24 -5.18
C ALA A 54 9.43 25.10 -4.27
N ALA A 55 8.88 26.18 -4.83
CA ALA A 55 8.01 27.11 -4.12
C ALA A 55 8.64 27.83 -2.91
N GLY A 56 9.98 27.98 -2.86
CA GLY A 56 10.64 28.85 -1.88
C GLY A 56 11.24 28.14 -0.67
N GLY A 57 11.30 26.80 -0.70
CA GLY A 57 12.09 25.99 0.24
C GLY A 57 11.26 25.18 1.23
N MET A 58 11.75 23.97 1.52
CA MET A 58 11.03 22.97 2.32
C MET A 58 10.72 23.42 3.75
N TRP A 59 11.54 24.28 4.33
CA TRP A 59 11.42 24.73 5.72
C TRP A 59 10.53 25.95 5.91
N ASN A 60 9.92 26.45 4.84
CA ASN A 60 9.13 27.66 4.87
C ASN A 60 7.78 27.39 4.22
N ASP A 61 6.71 27.37 5.02
CA ASP A 61 5.34 27.18 4.55
C ASP A 61 4.61 28.52 4.33
N PHE A 62 5.32 29.65 4.42
CA PHE A 62 4.75 31.01 4.26
C PHE A 62 5.08 31.66 2.90
N ASN A 63 5.75 30.93 2.01
CA ASN A 63 6.20 31.40 0.70
C ASN A 63 5.26 31.00 -0.45
N ASP A 64 4.21 30.21 -0.17
CA ASP A 64 3.18 29.76 -1.10
C ASP A 64 1.84 29.60 -0.34
N GLU A 65 0.74 29.45 -1.06
CA GLU A 65 -0.60 29.15 -0.52
C GLU A 65 -0.74 27.69 -0.04
N ARG A 66 0.33 26.91 -0.17
CA ARG A 66 0.38 25.47 0.13
C ARG A 66 1.68 25.17 0.87
N ARG A 67 1.66 24.14 1.70
CA ARG A 67 2.86 23.56 2.29
C ARG A 67 3.82 23.09 1.21
N ALA A 68 5.12 23.06 1.53
CA ALA A 68 6.16 22.57 0.62
C ALA A 68 5.79 21.20 -0.01
N VAL A 69 6.02 21.06 -1.31
CA VAL A 69 5.68 19.86 -2.10
C VAL A 69 6.73 18.76 -1.89
N ALA A 70 6.81 18.28 -0.66
CA ALA A 70 7.72 17.24 -0.19
C ALA A 70 7.00 16.30 0.78
N VAL A 71 7.57 15.12 1.01
CA VAL A 71 7.09 14.17 2.05
C VAL A 71 8.15 13.93 3.13
N THR A 72 9.34 14.52 3.01
CA THR A 72 10.33 14.60 4.11
C THR A 72 11.03 15.94 4.13
N TYR A 73 11.68 16.24 5.25
CA TYR A 73 12.52 17.43 5.40
C TYR A 73 14.00 17.05 5.42
N PRO A 74 14.90 17.85 4.82
CA PRO A 74 16.34 17.61 4.90
C PRO A 74 16.86 18.00 6.29
N ALA A 75 17.66 17.15 6.93
CA ALA A 75 18.42 17.52 8.13
C ALA A 75 19.87 17.03 8.04
N ALA A 76 20.70 17.44 8.99
CA ALA A 76 22.16 17.30 8.92
C ALA A 76 22.63 15.84 8.77
N GLU A 77 21.99 14.90 9.47
CA GLU A 77 22.39 13.48 9.46
C GLU A 77 21.47 12.60 8.63
N ARG A 78 20.16 12.79 8.75
CA ARG A 78 19.14 12.02 8.02
C ARG A 78 17.91 12.88 7.73
N PRO A 79 17.13 12.56 6.70
CA PRO A 79 15.83 13.17 6.51
C PRO A 79 14.94 13.03 7.75
N ILE A 80 14.09 14.02 7.97
CA ILE A 80 13.02 13.97 8.96
C ILE A 80 11.75 13.51 8.23
N ASP A 81 11.23 12.39 8.68
CA ASP A 81 10.00 11.78 8.20
C ASP A 81 8.80 12.66 8.56
N THR A 82 7.86 12.80 7.62
CA THR A 82 6.54 13.38 7.90
C THR A 82 5.53 12.28 8.18
N ILE A 83 4.38 12.63 8.76
CA ILE A 83 3.28 11.67 8.89
C ILE A 83 2.78 11.22 7.51
N ALA A 84 2.76 12.11 6.50
CA ALA A 84 2.45 11.73 5.12
C ALA A 84 3.41 10.67 4.57
N TRP A 85 4.71 10.80 4.82
CA TRP A 85 5.68 9.76 4.44
C TRP A 85 5.44 8.45 5.19
N GLU A 86 5.19 8.49 6.50
CA GLU A 86 4.88 7.27 7.25
C GLU A 86 3.64 6.58 6.69
N GLY A 87 2.62 7.33 6.29
CA GLY A 87 1.47 6.80 5.55
C GLY A 87 1.86 6.10 4.24
N LEU A 88 2.71 6.74 3.42
CA LEU A 88 3.22 6.16 2.18
C LEU A 88 4.07 4.90 2.43
N ARG A 89 4.92 4.90 3.46
CA ARG A 89 5.73 3.75 3.87
C ARG A 89 4.84 2.57 4.27
N GLU A 90 3.81 2.83 5.09
CA GLU A 90 2.82 1.84 5.50
C GLU A 90 2.01 1.29 4.30
N ALA A 91 1.79 2.11 3.26
CA ALA A 91 1.15 1.69 2.02
C ALA A 91 1.92 0.55 1.34
N VAL A 92 3.26 0.66 1.29
CA VAL A 92 4.13 -0.36 0.71
C VAL A 92 4.05 -1.66 1.51
N ASP A 93 3.98 -1.56 2.84
CA ASP A 93 3.83 -2.74 3.69
C ASP A 93 2.46 -3.40 3.51
N ASP A 94 1.38 -2.64 3.37
CA ASP A 94 0.06 -3.21 3.04
C ASP A 94 0.09 -4.02 1.73
N VAL A 95 0.75 -3.52 0.70
CA VAL A 95 0.91 -4.22 -0.59
C VAL A 95 1.72 -5.51 -0.41
N ARG A 96 2.79 -5.48 0.40
CA ARG A 96 3.59 -6.67 0.72
C ARG A 96 2.76 -7.72 1.43
N TYR A 97 1.95 -7.34 2.43
CA TYR A 97 1.06 -8.27 3.13
C TYR A 97 -0.02 -8.83 2.20
N GLY A 98 -0.71 -7.98 1.44
CA GLY A 98 -1.74 -8.44 0.49
C GLY A 98 -1.17 -9.40 -0.56
N THR A 99 0.02 -9.12 -1.10
CA THR A 99 0.71 -9.99 -2.06
C THR A 99 1.17 -11.30 -1.41
N THR A 100 1.69 -11.24 -0.18
CA THR A 100 2.05 -12.44 0.59
C THR A 100 0.83 -13.34 0.80
N LEU A 101 -0.33 -12.77 1.12
CA LEU A 101 -1.56 -13.55 1.24
C LEU A 101 -1.99 -14.18 -0.09
N LYS A 102 -1.90 -13.46 -1.22
CA LYS A 102 -2.17 -14.04 -2.56
C LYS A 102 -1.30 -15.26 -2.85
N LEU A 103 0.00 -15.19 -2.50
CA LEU A 103 0.92 -16.31 -2.67
C LEU A 103 0.58 -17.48 -1.73
N ALA A 104 0.25 -17.21 -0.47
CA ALA A 104 -0.17 -18.23 0.49
C ALA A 104 -1.47 -18.93 0.04
N ILE A 105 -2.45 -18.19 -0.49
CA ILE A 105 -3.68 -18.73 -1.06
C ILE A 105 -3.36 -19.67 -2.23
N ALA A 106 -2.48 -19.25 -3.15
CA ALA A 106 -2.10 -20.07 -4.30
C ALA A 106 -1.44 -21.39 -3.86
N ALA A 107 -0.51 -21.33 -2.90
CA ALA A 107 0.12 -22.53 -2.35
C ALA A 107 -0.88 -23.46 -1.65
N ALA A 108 -1.82 -22.91 -0.88
CA ALA A 108 -2.81 -23.69 -0.15
C ALA A 108 -3.86 -24.34 -1.08
N LYS A 109 -4.16 -23.75 -2.25
CA LYS A 109 -5.04 -24.35 -3.26
C LYS A 109 -4.46 -25.65 -3.84
N GLU A 110 -3.14 -25.75 -3.91
CA GLU A 110 -2.40 -26.94 -4.41
C GLU A 110 -2.09 -27.98 -3.32
N ALA A 111 -2.38 -27.68 -2.04
CA ALA A 111 -2.09 -28.58 -0.93
C ALA A 111 -3.09 -29.74 -0.86
N ASP A 112 -2.61 -30.93 -0.48
CA ASP A 112 -3.45 -32.10 -0.16
C ASP A 112 -4.07 -32.00 1.24
N ASP A 113 -4.70 -30.87 1.52
CA ASP A 113 -5.38 -30.57 2.78
C ASP A 113 -6.70 -29.84 2.47
N GLU A 114 -7.82 -30.51 2.73
CA GLU A 114 -9.15 -29.96 2.47
C GLU A 114 -9.45 -28.73 3.34
N GLY A 115 -8.98 -28.71 4.59
CA GLY A 115 -9.16 -27.58 5.51
C GLY A 115 -8.43 -26.34 4.99
N ARG A 116 -7.17 -26.49 4.59
CA ARG A 116 -6.38 -25.41 3.98
C ARG A 116 -6.97 -24.91 2.68
N ARG A 117 -7.48 -25.79 1.81
CA ARG A 117 -8.17 -25.39 0.57
C ARG A 117 -9.43 -24.57 0.85
N LYS A 118 -10.25 -24.97 1.84
CA LYS A 118 -11.43 -24.18 2.27
C LYS A 118 -11.03 -22.82 2.82
N LEU A 119 -9.98 -22.76 3.64
CA LEU A 119 -9.46 -21.50 4.16
C LEU A 119 -8.95 -20.59 3.05
N ALA A 120 -8.25 -21.14 2.06
CA ALA A 120 -7.76 -20.41 0.89
C ALA A 120 -8.92 -19.76 0.11
N VAL A 121 -10.04 -20.47 -0.08
CA VAL A 121 -11.25 -19.90 -0.71
C VAL A 121 -11.83 -18.74 0.11
N ALA A 122 -11.87 -18.87 1.44
CA ALA A 122 -12.37 -17.80 2.30
C ALA A 122 -11.47 -16.54 2.26
N ALA A 123 -10.15 -16.73 2.26
CA ALA A 123 -9.18 -15.65 2.17
C ALA A 123 -9.22 -14.95 0.81
N ASP A 124 -9.36 -15.73 -0.28
CA ASP A 124 -9.51 -15.20 -1.64
C ASP A 124 -10.77 -14.35 -1.79
N ARG A 125 -11.89 -14.81 -1.22
CA ARG A 125 -13.13 -14.03 -1.16
C ARG A 125 -12.95 -12.73 -0.38
N PHE A 126 -12.31 -12.79 0.79
CA PHE A 126 -12.01 -11.58 1.56
C PHE A 126 -11.21 -10.56 0.74
N LEU A 127 -10.15 -10.99 0.05
CA LEU A 127 -9.35 -10.12 -0.82
C LEU A 127 -10.14 -9.53 -1.99
N ALA A 128 -11.16 -10.24 -2.48
CA ALA A 128 -12.04 -9.73 -3.54
C ALA A 128 -13.02 -8.67 -3.02
N GLU A 129 -13.49 -8.81 -1.77
CA GLU A 129 -14.67 -8.09 -1.26
C GLU A 129 -14.36 -6.95 -0.30
N PHE A 130 -13.22 -6.91 0.39
CA PHE A 130 -12.96 -5.90 1.42
C PHE A 130 -13.18 -4.47 0.92
N ASP A 131 -13.71 -3.58 1.75
CA ASP A 131 -13.88 -2.18 1.37
C ASP A 131 -12.56 -1.43 1.54
N VAL A 132 -11.96 -0.99 0.42
CA VAL A 132 -10.70 -0.25 0.43
C VAL A 132 -10.86 1.18 0.93
N THR A 133 -12.06 1.62 1.28
CA THR A 133 -12.33 2.90 1.98
C THR A 133 -12.51 2.71 3.49
N GLY A 134 -12.57 1.47 3.98
CA GLY A 134 -12.69 1.14 5.41
C GLY A 134 -11.38 1.28 6.19
N ASP A 135 -11.38 0.77 7.42
CA ASP A 135 -10.23 0.79 8.34
C ASP A 135 -9.06 -0.06 7.80
N LEU A 136 -7.96 0.59 7.42
CA LEU A 136 -6.78 -0.05 6.85
C LEU A 136 -6.04 -0.94 7.85
N ASP A 137 -6.10 -0.64 9.15
CA ASP A 137 -5.49 -1.48 10.19
C ASP A 137 -6.29 -2.75 10.41
N ALA A 138 -7.61 -2.66 10.42
CA ALA A 138 -8.48 -3.83 10.47
C ALA A 138 -8.29 -4.72 9.23
N ILE A 139 -8.17 -4.12 8.04
CA ILE A 139 -7.91 -4.86 6.80
C ILE A 139 -6.56 -5.56 6.87
N ARG A 140 -5.47 -4.85 7.23
CA ARG A 140 -4.14 -5.46 7.36
C ARG A 140 -4.14 -6.59 8.39
N ARG A 141 -4.76 -6.37 9.55
CA ARG A 141 -4.85 -7.41 10.59
C ARG A 141 -5.52 -8.67 10.05
N ARG A 142 -6.64 -8.51 9.33
CA ARG A 142 -7.34 -9.65 8.73
C ARG A 142 -6.51 -10.37 7.67
N ILE A 143 -5.74 -9.62 6.87
CA ILE A 143 -4.76 -10.20 5.93
C ILE A 143 -3.73 -11.05 6.68
N ILE A 144 -3.15 -10.52 7.77
CA ILE A 144 -2.14 -11.22 8.58
C ILE A 144 -2.71 -12.49 9.21
N GLU A 145 -3.91 -12.44 9.78
CA GLU A 145 -4.60 -13.61 10.34
C GLU A 145 -4.70 -14.75 9.32
N TYR A 146 -5.15 -14.46 8.10
CA TYR A 146 -5.19 -15.48 7.04
C TYR A 146 -3.81 -16.00 6.66
N ILE A 147 -2.78 -15.14 6.61
CA ILE A 147 -1.40 -15.59 6.33
C ILE A 147 -0.92 -16.56 7.40
N LEU A 148 -1.15 -16.25 8.68
CA LEU A 148 -0.72 -17.09 9.80
C LEU A 148 -1.43 -18.45 9.78
N GLN A 149 -2.75 -18.45 9.54
CA GLN A 149 -3.56 -19.65 9.46
C GLN A 149 -3.18 -20.54 8.27
N LEU A 150 -2.95 -19.95 7.09
CA LEU A 150 -2.56 -20.71 5.89
C LEU A 150 -1.13 -21.29 5.98
N ARG A 151 -0.27 -20.71 6.82
CA ARG A 151 1.12 -21.15 7.02
C ARG A 151 1.33 -22.00 8.27
N ASP A 152 0.25 -22.37 8.96
CA ASP A 152 0.23 -23.09 10.25
C ASP A 152 1.11 -22.43 11.33
N LEU A 153 1.18 -21.10 11.35
CA LEU A 153 1.99 -20.36 12.32
C LEU A 153 1.26 -20.10 13.65
N GLU A 154 -0.02 -20.46 13.76
CA GLU A 154 -0.80 -20.37 15.01
C GLU A 154 -0.54 -21.55 15.99
N GLY A 155 0.27 -22.55 15.61
CA GLY A 155 0.55 -23.74 16.44
C GLY A 155 1.99 -23.88 16.96
N ALA A 156 2.84 -22.86 16.78
CA ALA A 156 4.27 -22.89 17.16
C ALA A 156 4.59 -22.09 18.44
N GLY A 157 3.67 -22.08 19.40
CA GLY A 157 3.81 -21.45 20.71
C GLY A 157 3.63 -22.44 21.85
#